data_AF-A0A349YGU6-F1
#
_entry.id   AF-A0A349YGU6-F1
#
_cell.length_a   1.000
_cell.length_b   1.000
_cell.length_c   1.000
_cell.angle_alpha   90.00
_cell.angle_beta   90.00
_cell.angle_gamma   90.00
#
_symmetry.space_group_name_H-M   'P 1'
#
loop_
_entity.id
_entity.type
_entity.pdbx_description
1 polymer ?
#
loop_
_entity_poly.entity_id
_entity_poly.type
_entity_poly.pdbx_seq_one_letter_code
_entity_poly.pdbx_strand_id
1 'polypeptide(L)'
;MKKMKCKTADVDMLHGPLAGKLMLFTLPIALSSIVQQLFNAADTAVVGYFGNADALAAVGTNTEIIALIVTVSSGLSIGANILIANQIGRNKKSETPAAVQTAIFLSALIGMIGLLLGQLIARPLIRLIRTPESIF
;
A
#
# COMPACT_ATOMS: atom_id res chain seq x y z
N MET A 1 -6.21 32.35 -24.51
CA MET A 1 -6.73 31.19 -23.75
C MET A 1 -5.92 31.04 -22.46
N LYS A 2 -6.56 31.34 -21.32
CA LYS A 2 -5.95 31.48 -19.99
C LYS A 2 -5.72 30.09 -19.40
N LYS A 3 -4.48 29.61 -19.34
CA LYS A 3 -4.16 28.31 -18.70
C LYS A 3 -4.47 28.42 -17.20
N MET A 4 -5.52 27.72 -16.79
CA MET A 4 -5.92 27.53 -15.41
C MET A 4 -4.84 26.67 -14.73
N LYS A 5 -3.84 27.31 -14.13
CA LYS A 5 -2.86 26.63 -13.27
C LYS A 5 -3.60 26.17 -12.02
N CYS A 6 -3.95 24.89 -11.96
CA CYS A 6 -4.23 24.23 -10.70
C CYS A 6 -2.95 24.34 -9.86
N LYS A 7 -2.94 25.26 -8.89
CA LYS A 7 -1.88 25.38 -7.89
C LYS A 7 -1.99 24.14 -7.02
N THR A 8 -1.32 23.06 -7.37
CA THR A 8 -0.96 22.03 -6.39
C THR A 8 -0.23 22.78 -5.28
N ALA A 9 -0.76 22.76 -4.07
CA ALA A 9 -0.10 23.30 -2.90
C ALA A 9 1.15 22.45 -2.65
N ASP A 10 2.23 22.78 -3.34
CA ASP A 10 3.55 22.19 -3.13
C ASP A 10 4.01 22.68 -1.75
N VAL A 11 3.73 21.86 -0.74
CA VAL A 11 4.19 22.13 0.62
C VAL A 11 5.69 21.90 0.60
N ASP A 12 6.45 22.98 0.42
CA ASP A 12 7.91 22.94 0.47
C ASP A 12 8.34 22.44 1.85
N MET A 13 8.74 21.18 1.93
CA MET A 13 9.22 20.53 3.14
C MET A 13 10.71 20.75 3.41
N LEU A 14 11.41 21.50 2.55
CA LEU A 14 12.85 21.74 2.66
C LEU A 14 13.18 23.05 3.39
N HIS A 15 12.24 24.01 3.44
CA HIS A 15 12.49 25.33 4.04
C HIS A 15 11.45 25.73 5.09
N GLY A 16 11.92 26.36 6.19
CA GLY A 16 11.09 26.93 7.25
C GLY A 16 10.68 25.93 8.36
N PRO A 17 9.76 26.32 9.26
CA PRO A 17 9.34 25.48 10.39
C PRO A 17 8.59 24.23 9.92
N LEU A 18 9.19 23.06 10.17
CA LEU A 18 8.73 21.76 9.69
C LEU A 18 7.47 21.27 10.41
N ALA A 19 7.33 21.55 11.71
CA ALA A 19 6.29 20.96 12.56
C ALA A 19 4.85 21.19 12.05
N GLY A 20 4.52 22.43 11.64
CA GLY A 20 3.18 22.75 11.12
C GLY A 20 2.88 22.11 9.77
N LYS A 21 3.88 22.05 8.88
CA LYS A 21 3.76 21.41 7.57
C LYS A 21 3.61 19.89 7.70
N LEU A 22 4.33 19.29 8.64
CA LEU A 22 4.27 17.87 8.94
C LEU A 22 2.90 17.48 9.49
N MET A 23 2.36 18.26 10.45
CA MET A 23 0.98 18.03 10.94
C MET A 23 -0.07 18.13 9.84
N LEU A 24 0.01 19.14 8.97
CA LEU A 24 -0.95 19.31 7.87
C LEU A 24 -0.88 18.17 6.85
N PHE A 25 0.30 17.58 6.65
CA PHE A 25 0.50 16.46 5.72
C PHE A 25 0.16 15.10 6.34
N THR A 26 0.48 14.88 7.61
CA THR A 26 0.20 13.64 8.33
C THR A 26 -1.28 13.48 8.67
N LEU A 27 -2.00 14.57 8.92
CA LEU A 27 -3.43 14.53 9.25
C LEU A 27 -4.29 13.79 8.21
N PRO A 28 -4.23 14.12 6.89
CA PRO A 28 -4.98 13.39 5.88
C PRO A 28 -4.50 11.93 5.74
N ILE A 29 -3.21 11.65 5.92
CA ILE A 29 -2.67 10.27 5.88
C ILE A 29 -3.24 9.45 7.03
N ALA A 30 -3.26 10.00 8.24
CA ALA A 30 -3.82 9.35 9.43
C ALA A 30 -5.33 9.09 9.25
N LEU A 31 -6.07 10.07 8.72
CA LEU A 31 -7.49 9.90 8.41
C LEU A 31 -7.73 8.78 7.38
N SER A 32 -6.95 8.74 6.29
CA SER A 32 -7.03 7.62 5.33
C SER A 32 -6.77 6.27 5.98
N SER A 33 -5.77 6.19 6.86
CA SER A 33 -5.46 4.95 7.60
C SER A 33 -6.61 4.52 8.51
N ILE A 34 -7.26 5.47 9.19
CA ILE A 34 -8.42 5.20 10.05
C ILE A 34 -9.59 4.69 9.21
N VAL A 35 -9.89 5.34 8.08
CA VAL A 35 -10.96 4.91 7.17
C VAL A 35 -10.68 3.51 6.61
N GLN A 36 -9.43 3.23 6.22
CA GLN A 36 -9.03 1.90 5.76
C GLN A 36 -9.24 0.83 6.84
N GLN A 37 -8.87 1.12 8.09
CA GLN A 37 -9.07 0.18 9.20
C GLN A 37 -10.56 -0.05 9.50
N LEU A 38 -11.37 1.01 9.44
CA LEU A 38 -12.82 0.91 9.60
C LEU A 38 -13.45 0.08 8.48
N PHE A 39 -12.93 0.20 7.26
CA PHE A 39 -13.37 -0.62 6.12
C PHE A 39 -13.06 -2.11 6.35
N ASN A 40 -11.85 -2.44 6.79
CA ASN A 40 -11.49 -3.82 7.14
C ASN A 40 -12.37 -4.38 8.26
N ALA A 41 -12.68 -3.57 9.28
CA ALA A 41 -13.56 -3.97 10.38
C ALA A 41 -15.02 -4.16 9.92
N ALA A 42 -15.53 -3.27 9.08
CA ALA A 42 -16.87 -3.37 8.52
C ALA A 42 -17.01 -4.59 7.61
N ASP A 43 -16.02 -4.87 6.76
CA ASP A 43 -15.99 -6.06 5.91
C ASP A 43 -16.06 -7.35 6.74
N THR A 44 -15.23 -7.44 7.79
CA THR A 44 -15.24 -8.57 8.73
C THR A 44 -16.59 -8.69 9.46
N ALA A 45 -17.19 -7.58 9.89
CA ALA A 45 -18.47 -7.57 10.58
C ALA A 45 -19.63 -7.99 9.67
N VAL A 46 -19.63 -7.56 8.41
CA VAL A 46 -20.63 -7.94 7.40
C VAL A 46 -20.51 -9.44 7.10
N VAL A 47 -19.30 -9.94 6.85
CA VAL A 47 -19.07 -11.38 6.64
C VAL A 47 -19.50 -12.19 7.87
N GLY A 48 -19.22 -11.69 9.08
CA GLY A 48 -19.64 -12.35 10.32
C GLY A 48 -21.14 -12.36 10.56
N TYR A 49 -21.86 -11.36 10.03
CA TYR A 49 -23.30 -11.25 10.16
C TYR A 49 -24.05 -12.07 9.10
N PHE A 50 -23.55 -12.08 7.85
CA PHE A 50 -24.20 -12.75 6.71
C PHE A 50 -23.66 -14.17 6.44
N GLY A 51 -22.50 -14.53 6.99
CA GLY A 51 -21.86 -15.82 6.81
C GLY A 51 -22.02 -16.76 8.01
N ASN A 52 -21.90 -18.07 7.76
CA ASN A 52 -21.76 -19.07 8.82
C ASN A 52 -20.35 -19.02 9.45
N ALA A 53 -20.12 -19.72 10.56
CA ALA A 53 -18.82 -19.78 11.22
C ALA A 53 -17.66 -20.15 10.26
N ASP A 54 -17.93 -20.98 9.25
CA ASP A 54 -16.97 -21.34 8.20
C ASP A 54 -16.62 -20.16 7.27
N ALA A 55 -17.57 -19.25 6.97
CA ALA A 55 -17.30 -18.07 6.15
C ALA A 55 -16.47 -17.03 6.91
N LEU A 56 -16.69 -16.88 8.22
CA LEU A 56 -15.85 -16.04 9.07
C LEU A 56 -14.43 -16.63 9.21
N ALA A 57 -14.32 -17.96 9.36
CA ALA A 57 -13.03 -18.65 9.37
C ALA A 57 -12.28 -18.52 8.04
N ALA A 58 -12.99 -18.60 6.90
CA ALA A 58 -12.45 -18.35 5.56
C ALA A 58 -11.83 -16.97 5.42
N VAL A 59 -12.57 -15.94 5.85
CA VAL A 59 -12.08 -14.56 5.78
C VAL A 59 -10.91 -14.34 6.72
N GLY A 60 -10.91 -14.95 7.92
CA GLY A 60 -9.77 -14.91 8.85
C GLY A 60 -8.48 -15.48 8.24
N THR A 61 -8.51 -16.70 7.70
CA THR A 61 -7.33 -17.32 7.08
C THR A 61 -6.88 -16.60 5.81
N ASN A 62 -7.83 -16.14 4.99
CA ASN A 62 -7.51 -15.38 3.79
C ASN A 62 -6.88 -14.01 4.12
N THR A 63 -7.29 -13.38 5.23
CA THR A 63 -6.74 -12.08 5.67
C THR A 63 -5.24 -12.18 5.96
N GLU A 64 -4.76 -13.28 6.55
CA GLU A 64 -3.32 -13.46 6.81
C GLU A 64 -2.50 -13.57 5.52
N ILE A 65 -3.01 -14.29 4.52
CA ILE A 65 -2.35 -14.43 3.21
C ILE A 65 -2.30 -13.07 2.49
N ILE A 66 -3.41 -12.33 2.51
CA ILE A 66 -3.49 -10.97 1.95
C ILE A 66 -2.51 -10.05 2.69
N ALA A 67 -2.46 -10.11 4.02
CA ALA A 67 -1.56 -9.30 4.83
C ALA A 67 -0.08 -9.56 4.49
N LEU A 68 0.31 -10.81 4.22
CA LEU A 68 1.67 -11.15 3.82
C LEU A 68 2.03 -10.51 2.47
N ILE A 69 1.15 -10.61 1.48
CA ILE A 69 1.35 -9.99 0.15
C ILE A 69 1.41 -8.47 0.27
N VAL A 70 0.49 -7.87 1.03
CA VAL A 70 0.44 -6.42 1.26
C VAL A 70 1.70 -5.93 1.98
N THR A 71 2.21 -6.70 2.96
CA THR A 71 3.41 -6.33 3.71
C THR A 71 4.65 -6.27 2.81
N VAL A 72 4.85 -7.28 1.97
CA VAL A 72 5.97 -7.31 1.00
C VAL A 72 5.85 -6.15 0.00
N SER A 73 4.65 -5.93 -0.53
CA SER A 73 4.37 -4.87 -1.51
C SER A 73 4.56 -3.47 -0.91
N SER A 74 4.11 -3.28 0.34
CA SER A 74 4.27 -2.02 1.07
C SER A 74 5.73 -1.76 1.41
N GLY A 75 6.48 -2.79 1.81
CA GLY A 75 7.92 -2.68 2.09
C GLY A 75 8.72 -2.17 0.89
N LEU A 76 8.42 -2.70 -0.31
CA LEU A 76 9.02 -2.18 -1.54
C LEU A 76 8.62 -0.72 -1.80
N SER A 77 7.33 -0.41 -1.68
CA SER A 77 6.80 0.94 -1.95
C SER A 77 7.45 1.98 -1.05
N ILE A 78 7.63 1.64 0.24
CA ILE A 78 8.34 2.48 1.21
C ILE A 78 9.81 2.64 0.81
N GLY A 79 10.49 1.56 0.41
CA GLY A 79 11.88 1.60 -0.05
C GLY A 79 12.08 2.53 -1.26
N ALA A 80 11.20 2.45 -2.25
CA ALA A 80 11.21 3.33 -3.41
C ALA A 80 10.97 4.80 -3.02
N ASN A 81 10.00 5.06 -2.13
CA ASN A 81 9.72 6.40 -1.63
C ASN A 81 10.93 7.03 -0.92
N ILE A 82 11.67 6.26 -0.12
CA ILE A 82 12.89 6.75 0.57
C ILE A 82 13.98 7.13 -0.43
N LEU A 83 14.17 6.34 -1.50
CA LEU A 83 15.16 6.65 -2.55
C LEU A 83 14.80 7.95 -3.28
N ILE A 84 13.52 8.12 -3.65
CA ILE A 84 13.01 9.33 -4.30
C ILE A 84 13.15 10.54 -3.36
N ALA A 85 12.76 10.42 -2.10
CA ALA A 85 12.86 11.49 -1.10
C ALA A 85 14.31 11.97 -0.91
N ASN A 86 15.27 11.04 -0.87
CA ASN A 86 16.70 11.38 -0.81
C ASN A 86 17.17 12.13 -2.05
N GLN A 87 16.73 11.73 -3.24
CA GLN A 87 17.12 12.39 -4.49
C GLN A 87 16.55 13.82 -4.58
N ILE A 88 15.32 14.02 -4.10
CA ILE A 88 14.69 15.34 -3.97
C ILE A 88 15.46 16.21 -2.97
N GLY A 89 15.84 15.66 -1.82
CA GLY A 89 16.62 16.37 -0.78
C GLY A 89 18.02 16.80 -1.24
N ARG A 90 18.64 16.09 -2.20
CA ARG A 90 19.95 16.42 -2.77
C ARG A 90 19.91 17.46 -3.89
N ASN A 91 18.75 18.07 -4.18
CA ASN A 91 18.55 19.14 -5.17
C ASN A 91 18.97 18.78 -6.62
N LYS A 92 19.15 17.49 -6.92
CA LYS A 92 19.43 16.98 -8.28
C LYS A 92 18.14 16.84 -9.09
N LYS A 93 17.46 17.96 -9.33
CA LYS A 93 16.17 18.02 -10.06
C LYS A 93 16.25 17.48 -11.50
N SER A 94 17.44 17.45 -12.11
CA SER A 94 17.67 16.88 -13.44
C SER A 94 17.60 15.35 -13.49
N GLU A 95 17.88 14.66 -12.37
CA GLU A 95 17.84 13.19 -12.28
C GLU A 95 16.51 12.67 -11.70
N THR A 96 15.64 13.55 -11.18
CA THR A 96 14.34 13.18 -10.60
C THR A 96 13.41 12.44 -11.57
N PRO A 97 13.29 12.82 -12.86
CA PRO A 97 12.44 12.11 -13.81
C PRO A 97 12.89 10.66 -14.04
N ALA A 98 14.21 10.45 -14.11
CA ALA A 98 14.80 9.12 -14.29
C ALA A 98 14.58 8.24 -13.05
N ALA A 99 14.78 8.79 -11.85
CA ALA A 99 14.52 8.08 -10.59
C ALA A 99 13.06 7.65 -10.45
N VAL A 100 12.12 8.52 -10.82
CA VAL A 100 10.67 8.20 -10.81
C VAL A 100 10.35 7.11 -11.84
N GLN A 101 10.90 7.19 -13.06
CA GLN A 101 10.72 6.14 -14.07
C GLN A 101 11.27 4.78 -13.60
N THR A 102 12.47 4.76 -12.99
CA THR A 102 13.04 3.53 -12.44
C THR A 102 12.19 2.98 -11.30
N ALA A 103 11.66 3.85 -10.42
CA ALA A 103 10.79 3.43 -9.33
C ALA A 103 9.46 2.85 -9.83
N ILE A 104 8.84 3.47 -10.84
CA ILE A 104 7.61 2.95 -11.47
C ILE A 104 7.90 1.62 -12.16
N PHE A 105 8.99 1.52 -12.93
CA PHE A 105 9.37 0.29 -13.61
C PHE A 105 9.65 -0.85 -12.63
N LEU A 106 10.38 -0.56 -11.54
CA LEU A 106 10.68 -1.54 -10.49
C LEU A 106 9.41 -1.97 -9.73
N SER A 107 8.50 -1.04 -9.45
CA SER A 107 7.21 -1.33 -8.83
C SER A 107 6.33 -2.20 -9.73
N ALA A 108 6.29 -1.91 -11.04
CA ALA A 108 5.56 -2.71 -12.02
C ALA A 108 6.16 -4.12 -12.18
N LEU A 109 7.49 -4.23 -12.21
CA LEU A 109 8.19 -5.51 -12.30
C LEU A 109 7.92 -6.38 -11.08
N ILE A 110 7.98 -5.81 -9.87
CA ILE A 110 7.73 -6.55 -8.64
C ILE A 110 6.24 -6.88 -8.48
N GLY A 111 5.33 -5.99 -8.92
CA GLY A 111 3.91 -6.30 -9.01
C GLY A 111 3.63 -7.49 -9.95
N MET A 112 4.28 -7.53 -11.11
CA MET A 112 4.16 -8.63 -12.07
C MET A 112 4.70 -9.95 -11.50
N ILE A 113 5.87 -9.92 -10.86
CA ILE A 113 6.46 -11.08 -10.19
C ILE A 113 5.56 -11.56 -9.05
N GLY A 114 5.02 -10.63 -8.25
CA GLY A 114 4.09 -10.93 -7.16
C GLY A 114 2.80 -11.56 -7.66
N LEU A 115 2.28 -11.13 -8.81
CA LEU A 115 1.08 -11.71 -9.44
C LEU A 115 1.34 -13.15 -9.91
N LEU A 116 2.46 -13.37 -10.61
CA LEU A 116 2.84 -14.69 -11.11
C LEU A 116 3.15 -15.67 -9.98
N LEU A 117 3.95 -15.25 -9.00
CA LEU A 117 4.26 -16.05 -7.81
C LEU A 117 3.01 -16.26 -6.95
N GLY A 118 2.15 -15.26 -6.80
CA GLY A 118 0.88 -15.36 -6.09
C GLY A 118 -0.02 -16.43 -6.70
N GLN A 119 -0.20 -16.45 -8.02
CA GLN A 119 -0.99 -17.49 -8.70
C GLN A 119 -0.38 -18.89 -8.57
N LEU A 120 0.95 -19.01 -8.65
CA LEU A 120 1.63 -20.31 -8.59
C LEU A 120 1.69 -20.88 -7.16
N ILE A 121 1.89 -20.01 -6.17
CA ILE A 121 2.17 -20.37 -4.77
C ILE A 121 0.88 -20.38 -3.93
N ALA A 122 -0.20 -19.70 -4.33
CA ALA A 122 -1.45 -19.68 -3.56
C ALA A 122 -1.97 -21.08 -3.20
N ARG A 123 -2.01 -22.00 -4.16
CA ARG A 123 -2.48 -23.39 -3.93
C ARG A 123 -1.61 -24.17 -2.93
N PRO A 124 -0.27 -24.24 -3.08
CA PRO A 124 0.57 -24.92 -2.11
C PRO A 124 0.63 -24.19 -0.75
N LEU A 125 0.52 -22.86 -0.69
CA LEU A 125 0.54 -22.10 0.56
C LEU A 125 -0.71 -22.40 1.42
N ILE A 126 -1.90 -22.42 0.81
CA ILE A 126 -3.17 -22.74 1.48
C ILE A 126 -3.17 -24.18 2.03
N ARG A 127 -2.54 -25.14 1.32
CA ARG A 127 -2.33 -26.51 1.82
C ARG A 127 -1.32 -26.57 2.96
N LEU A 128 -0.27 -25.73 2.94
CA LEU A 128 0.78 -25.71 3.96
C LEU A 128 0.28 -25.14 5.30
N ILE A 129 -0.64 -24.18 5.25
CA ILE A 129 -1.25 -23.55 6.44
C ILE A 129 -2.29 -24.47 7.13
N ARG A 130 -2.51 -25.70 6.63
CA ARG A 130 -3.48 -26.68 7.19
C ARG A 130 -4.90 -26.10 7.36
N THR A 131 -5.35 -25.32 6.38
CA THR A 131 -6.75 -24.88 6.33
C THR A 131 -7.65 -26.11 6.23
N PRO A 132 -8.60 -26.35 7.16
CA PRO A 132 -9.48 -27.51 7.12
C PRO A 132 -10.32 -27.50 5.84
N GLU A 133 -10.62 -28.69 5.29
CA GLU A 133 -11.31 -28.87 4.00
C GLU A 133 -12.72 -28.25 3.94
N SER A 134 -13.29 -27.80 5.07
CA SER A 134 -14.56 -27.07 5.11
C SER A 134 -14.48 -25.63 4.58
N ILE A 135 -13.27 -25.13 4.31
CA ILE A 135 -12.98 -23.73 3.95
C ILE A 135 -12.24 -23.59 2.60
N PHE A 136 -12.11 -24.70 1.85
CA PHE A 136 -11.40 -24.71 0.57
C PHE A 136 -12.21 -24.04 -0.56
#